data_AF-A0A2N6FKK3-F1
#
_entry.id   AF-A0A2N6FKK3-F1
#
_cell.length_a   1.000
_cell.length_b   1.000
_cell.length_c   1.000
_cell.angle_alpha   90.00
_cell.angle_beta   90.00
_cell.angle_gamma   90.00
#
_symmetry.space_group_name_H-M   'P 1'
#
loop_
_entity.id
_entity.type
_entity.pdbx_description
1 polymer ?
#
loop_
_entity_poly.entity_id
_entity_poly.type
_entity_poly.pdbx_seq_one_letter_code
_entity_poly.pdbx_strand_id
1 'polypeptide(L)'
;MGMDWTIITLPLWVLAGIVSFYFSLGNARVWTSIAVGFFLILVAEILPTAIDFLPGLEIPEIQAMTSIVGTMAILIMSHGFQEYYVFSRTLELEGNKAFVYLATIGVIVASAVFIWINITPNERTLEVINIVENTNWVFLSLINIDLIRKIYVNIQDSPISKGFAAFIFVFAFIFLWKGSELYINVYSLDALAAQGEYLGRYTLSIYCKEIGNVLAGLSVGGTFLYLAKLLR
;
A
#
# COMPACT_ATOMS: atom_id res chain seq x y z
N MET A 1 -19.02 -14.13 -12.45
CA MET A 1 -18.14 -13.53 -13.48
C MET A 1 -17.90 -12.09 -13.09
N GLY A 2 -16.86 -11.85 -12.27
CA GLY A 2 -16.44 -10.49 -11.95
C GLY A 2 -15.80 -9.89 -13.19
N MET A 3 -16.10 -8.61 -13.46
CA MET A 3 -15.38 -7.86 -14.49
C MET A 3 -13.90 -7.81 -14.11
N ASP A 4 -13.02 -8.12 -15.04
CA ASP A 4 -11.58 -7.99 -14.82
C ASP A 4 -11.21 -6.50 -14.81
N TRP A 5 -11.14 -5.93 -13.60
CA TRP A 5 -10.81 -4.52 -13.38
C TRP A 5 -9.34 -4.22 -13.59
N THR A 6 -8.51 -5.24 -13.81
CA THR A 6 -7.06 -5.14 -14.03
C THR A 6 -6.70 -4.16 -15.13
N ILE A 7 -7.47 -4.16 -16.23
CA ILE A 7 -7.25 -3.24 -17.36
C ILE A 7 -7.36 -1.76 -16.97
N ILE A 8 -8.07 -1.45 -15.89
CA ILE A 8 -8.24 -0.09 -15.35
C ILE A 8 -7.25 0.15 -14.19
N THR A 9 -7.15 -0.79 -13.26
CA THR A 9 -6.34 -0.62 -12.04
C THR A 9 -4.85 -0.58 -12.35
N LEU A 10 -4.34 -1.45 -13.24
CA LEU A 10 -2.93 -1.55 -13.55
C LEU A 10 -2.36 -0.24 -14.12
N PRO A 11 -2.93 0.38 -15.18
CA PRO A 11 -2.41 1.66 -15.69
C PRO A 11 -2.42 2.77 -14.65
N LEU A 12 -3.46 2.84 -13.81
CA LEU A 12 -3.56 3.85 -12.75
C LEU A 12 -2.44 3.68 -11.73
N TRP A 13 -2.19 2.46 -11.28
CA TRP A 13 -1.14 2.17 -10.31
C TRP A 13 0.26 2.28 -10.90
N VAL A 14 0.46 1.93 -12.17
CA VAL A 14 1.73 2.18 -12.88
C VAL A 14 2.03 3.67 -12.88
N LEU A 15 1.05 4.49 -13.26
CA LEU A 15 1.20 5.95 -13.23
C LEU A 15 1.44 6.46 -11.80
N ALA A 16 0.66 6.00 -10.83
CA ALA A 16 0.82 6.38 -9.43
C ALA A 16 2.19 6.00 -8.86
N GLY A 17 2.67 4.79 -9.16
CA GLY A 17 3.98 4.29 -8.74
C GLY A 17 5.13 5.06 -9.39
N ILE A 18 5.05 5.33 -10.70
CA ILE A 18 6.07 6.14 -11.39
C ILE A 18 6.10 7.57 -10.85
N VAL A 19 4.94 8.21 -10.70
CA VAL A 19 4.86 9.59 -10.21
C VAL A 19 5.33 9.69 -8.77
N SER A 20 4.92 8.77 -7.89
CA SER A 20 5.39 8.75 -6.49
C SER A 20 6.90 8.51 -6.44
N PHE A 21 7.43 7.51 -7.14
CA PHE A 21 8.87 7.24 -7.15
C PHE A 21 9.67 8.42 -7.70
N TYR A 22 9.24 9.03 -8.80
CA TYR A 22 9.87 10.23 -9.34
C TYR A 22 9.84 11.40 -8.33
N PHE A 23 8.72 11.59 -7.64
CA PHE A 23 8.58 12.58 -6.58
C PHE A 23 9.54 12.33 -5.41
N SER A 24 9.85 11.06 -5.10
CA SER A 24 10.80 10.69 -4.03
C SER A 24 12.23 11.20 -4.27
N LEU A 25 12.66 11.30 -5.53
CA LEU A 25 14.02 11.70 -5.91
C LEU A 25 14.25 13.20 -5.66
N GLY A 26 13.29 14.03 -6.06
CA GLY A 26 13.41 15.49 -6.05
C GLY A 26 13.14 16.18 -4.72
N ASN A 27 12.38 15.56 -3.80
CA ASN A 27 11.82 16.23 -2.62
C ASN A 27 12.51 15.88 -1.30
N ALA A 28 12.28 16.63 -0.22
CA ALA A 28 12.89 16.40 1.09
C ALA A 28 12.71 14.96 1.61
N ARG A 29 13.60 14.54 2.52
CA ARG A 29 13.70 13.16 3.03
C ARG A 29 12.39 12.55 3.53
N VAL A 30 11.53 13.33 4.18
CA VAL A 30 10.25 12.84 4.70
C VAL A 30 9.30 12.38 3.58
N TRP A 31 9.33 13.07 2.44
CA TRP A 31 8.57 12.68 1.26
C TRP A 31 9.09 11.40 0.61
N THR A 32 10.38 11.11 0.76
CA THR A 32 10.99 9.88 0.23
C THR A 32 10.37 8.64 0.84
N SER A 33 10.18 8.57 2.16
CA SER A 33 9.57 7.41 2.82
C SER A 33 8.13 7.16 2.35
N ILE A 34 7.32 8.23 2.32
CA ILE A 34 5.91 8.16 1.87
C ILE A 34 5.86 7.68 0.42
N ALA A 35 6.63 8.30 -0.47
CA ALA A 35 6.65 8.00 -1.88
C ALA A 35 7.19 6.59 -2.21
N VAL A 36 8.26 6.16 -1.54
CA VAL A 36 8.81 4.81 -1.71
C VAL A 36 7.78 3.77 -1.29
N GLY A 37 7.09 3.98 -0.17
CA GLY A 37 6.05 3.05 0.25
C GLY A 37 4.89 2.94 -0.76
N PHE A 38 4.41 4.04 -1.34
CA PHE A 38 3.41 3.97 -2.43
C PHE A 38 3.94 3.29 -3.70
N PHE A 39 5.21 3.48 -4.03
CA PHE A 39 5.86 2.77 -5.13
C PHE A 39 5.93 1.25 -4.86
N LEU A 40 6.20 0.84 -3.63
CA LEU A 40 6.24 -0.58 -3.26
C LEU A 40 4.87 -1.26 -3.42
N ILE A 41 3.75 -0.53 -3.29
CA ILE A 41 2.41 -1.09 -3.60
C ILE A 41 2.33 -1.55 -5.06
N LEU A 42 2.84 -0.73 -6.01
CA LEU A 42 2.86 -1.13 -7.41
C LEU A 42 3.63 -2.45 -7.59
N VAL A 43 4.80 -2.56 -6.95
CA VAL A 43 5.68 -3.74 -7.09
C VAL A 43 5.12 -4.99 -6.42
N ALA A 44 4.51 -4.84 -5.25
CA ALA A 44 4.17 -5.97 -4.37
C ALA A 44 2.72 -6.42 -4.48
N GLU A 45 1.81 -5.51 -4.81
CA GLU A 45 0.37 -5.78 -4.78
C GLU A 45 -0.20 -5.81 -6.19
N ILE A 46 0.23 -4.87 -7.05
CA ILE A 46 -0.40 -4.66 -8.36
C ILE A 46 0.25 -5.48 -9.46
N LEU A 47 1.58 -5.42 -9.63
CA LEU A 47 2.25 -6.19 -10.67
C LEU A 47 2.00 -7.71 -10.52
N PRO A 48 2.07 -8.30 -9.31
CA PRO A 48 1.82 -9.74 -9.13
C PRO A 48 0.39 -10.17 -9.43
N THR A 49 -0.59 -9.30 -9.20
CA THR A 49 -2.01 -9.61 -9.43
C THR A 49 -2.47 -9.30 -10.85
N ALA A 50 -1.75 -8.43 -11.56
CA ALA A 50 -2.16 -7.93 -12.87
C ALA A 50 -1.46 -8.60 -14.06
N ILE A 51 -0.36 -9.33 -13.83
CA ILE A 51 0.46 -9.92 -14.89
C ILE A 51 0.61 -11.42 -14.64
N ASP A 52 -0.35 -12.20 -15.12
CA ASP A 52 -0.37 -13.67 -14.98
C ASP A 52 0.88 -14.36 -15.54
N PHE A 53 1.61 -13.70 -16.45
CA PHE A 53 2.82 -14.25 -17.08
C PHE A 53 4.14 -13.80 -16.43
N LEU A 54 4.11 -13.06 -15.31
CA LEU A 54 5.33 -12.68 -14.61
C LEU A 54 6.04 -13.96 -14.13
N PRO A 55 7.25 -14.26 -14.65
CA PRO A 55 7.92 -15.51 -14.36
C PRO A 55 8.23 -15.61 -12.86
N GLY A 56 7.81 -16.73 -12.25
CA GLY A 56 8.06 -17.03 -10.85
C GLY A 56 6.92 -16.68 -9.89
N LEU A 57 5.80 -16.10 -10.34
CA LEU A 57 4.66 -15.86 -9.44
C LEU A 57 4.01 -17.14 -8.90
N GLU A 58 4.22 -18.28 -9.55
CA GLU A 58 3.79 -19.59 -9.06
C GLU A 58 4.71 -20.15 -7.95
N ILE A 59 5.87 -19.52 -7.71
CA ILE A 59 6.83 -19.96 -6.70
C ILE A 59 6.35 -19.45 -5.33
N PRO A 60 6.08 -20.34 -4.34
CA PRO A 60 5.56 -19.96 -3.03
C PRO A 60 6.43 -18.92 -2.30
N GLU A 61 7.75 -19.03 -2.42
CA GLU A 61 8.70 -18.09 -1.84
C GLU A 61 8.52 -16.67 -2.40
N ILE A 62 8.20 -16.54 -3.69
CA ILE A 62 7.96 -15.25 -4.34
C ILE A 62 6.61 -14.68 -3.89
N GLN A 63 5.57 -15.50 -3.77
CA GLN A 63 4.27 -15.07 -3.23
C GLN A 63 4.36 -14.61 -1.77
N ALA A 64 5.14 -15.30 -0.95
CA ALA A 64 5.42 -14.86 0.41
C ALA A 64 6.16 -13.51 0.41
N MET A 65 7.14 -13.35 -0.49
CA MET A 65 7.87 -12.09 -0.63
C MET A 65 6.99 -10.93 -1.07
N THR A 66 6.04 -11.13 -1.99
CA THR A 66 5.11 -10.06 -2.40
C THR A 66 4.33 -9.54 -1.20
N SER A 67 3.78 -10.43 -0.36
CA SER A 67 3.05 -10.01 0.84
C SER A 67 3.92 -9.35 1.92
N ILE A 68 5.19 -9.75 2.04
CA ILE A 68 6.13 -9.07 2.94
C ILE A 68 6.46 -7.67 2.42
N VAL A 69 6.65 -7.50 1.11
CA VAL A 69 6.92 -6.19 0.51
C VAL A 69 5.70 -5.26 0.63
N GLY A 70 4.48 -5.77 0.47
CA GLY A 70 3.27 -4.98 0.71
C GLY A 70 3.13 -4.57 2.19
N THR A 71 3.49 -5.46 3.13
CA THR A 71 3.60 -5.09 4.56
C THR A 71 4.65 -4.00 4.80
N MET A 72 5.81 -4.09 4.17
CA MET A 72 6.84 -3.04 4.27
C MET A 72 6.38 -1.71 3.67
N ALA A 73 5.62 -1.74 2.58
CA ALA A 73 5.08 -0.56 1.92
C ALA A 73 4.30 0.30 2.93
N ILE A 74 3.34 -0.29 3.64
CA ILE A 74 2.53 0.44 4.63
C ILE A 74 3.34 0.88 5.85
N LEU A 75 4.29 0.07 6.32
CA LEU A 75 5.14 0.44 7.46
C LEU A 75 6.02 1.66 7.16
N ILE A 76 6.67 1.68 5.99
CA ILE A 76 7.54 2.77 5.56
C ILE A 76 6.73 4.05 5.33
N MET A 77 5.52 3.94 4.73
CA MET A 77 4.63 5.10 4.60
C MET A 77 4.22 5.65 5.95
N SER A 78 3.82 4.78 6.89
CA SER A 78 3.37 5.19 8.22
C SER A 78 4.47 5.90 8.98
N HIS A 79 5.70 5.38 8.91
CA HIS A 79 6.87 6.05 9.44
C HIS A 79 7.09 7.43 8.78
N GLY A 80 6.96 7.52 7.45
CA GLY A 80 7.06 8.80 6.74
C GLY A 80 6.04 9.84 7.21
N PHE A 81 4.77 9.46 7.41
CA PHE A 81 3.76 10.37 7.95
C PHE A 81 4.05 10.73 9.43
N GLN A 82 4.56 9.81 10.23
CA GLN A 82 4.96 10.09 11.62
C GLN A 82 6.08 11.12 11.67
N GLU A 83 7.10 10.98 10.84
CA GLU A 83 8.18 11.95 10.73
C GLU A 83 7.67 13.31 10.26
N TYR A 84 6.75 13.33 9.28
CA TYR A 84 6.14 14.57 8.83
C TYR A 84 5.35 15.26 9.95
N TYR A 85 4.63 14.48 10.76
CA TYR A 85 3.91 15.02 11.90
C TYR A 85 4.84 15.66 12.92
N VAL A 86 5.95 15.00 13.27
CA VAL A 86 6.98 15.59 14.16
C VAL A 86 7.56 16.86 13.53
N PHE A 87 7.95 16.79 12.26
CA PHE A 87 8.48 17.94 11.52
C PHE A 87 7.51 19.13 11.52
N SER A 88 6.21 18.89 11.32
CA SER A 88 5.20 19.97 11.33
C SER A 88 5.11 20.70 12.67
N ARG A 89 5.62 20.10 13.77
CA ARG A 89 5.59 20.66 15.12
C ARG A 89 6.94 21.21 15.57
N THR A 90 8.04 20.61 15.15
CA THR A 90 9.39 20.97 15.63
C THR A 90 10.22 21.71 14.59
N LEU A 91 9.86 21.64 13.30
CA LEU A 91 10.66 22.08 12.15
C LEU A 91 12.01 21.36 12.01
N GLU A 92 12.22 20.27 12.75
CA GLU A 92 13.44 19.47 12.70
C GLU A 92 13.27 18.31 11.71
N LEU A 93 14.19 18.22 10.76
CA LEU A 93 14.31 17.11 9.83
C LEU A 93 15.56 16.32 10.18
N GLU A 94 15.38 15.16 10.78
CA GLU A 94 16.49 14.22 11.01
C GLU A 94 16.64 13.27 9.82
N GLY A 95 17.84 12.67 9.67
CA GLY A 95 18.07 11.53 8.77
C GLY A 95 18.51 11.85 7.33
N ASN A 96 18.77 10.79 6.57
CA ASN A 96 19.30 10.84 5.20
C ASN A 96 18.40 10.02 4.26
N LYS A 97 18.10 10.56 3.06
CA LYS A 97 17.36 9.85 2.00
C LYS A 97 17.99 8.51 1.64
N ALA A 98 19.32 8.48 1.52
CA ALA A 98 20.06 7.27 1.16
C ALA A 98 19.80 6.16 2.18
N PHE A 99 19.68 6.51 3.46
CA PHE A 99 19.37 5.55 4.51
C PHE A 99 17.97 4.95 4.34
N VAL A 100 16.96 5.74 3.93
CA VAL A 100 15.60 5.20 3.66
C VAL A 100 15.65 4.13 2.56
N TYR A 101 16.32 4.42 1.44
CA TYR A 101 16.45 3.45 0.35
C TYR A 101 17.25 2.22 0.76
N LEU A 102 18.42 2.41 1.38
CA LEU A 102 19.31 1.31 1.78
C LEU A 102 18.70 0.44 2.88
N ALA A 103 18.04 1.05 3.87
CA ALA A 103 17.34 0.30 4.92
C ALA A 103 16.17 -0.48 4.33
N THR A 104 15.38 0.12 3.43
CA THR A 104 14.30 -0.58 2.73
C THR A 104 14.84 -1.80 2.00
N ILE A 105 15.84 -1.61 1.11
CA ILE A 105 16.48 -2.70 0.36
C ILE A 105 17.06 -3.75 1.32
N GLY A 106 17.74 -3.33 2.39
CA GLY A 106 18.31 -4.22 3.38
C GLY A 106 17.28 -5.13 4.03
N VAL A 107 16.11 -4.59 4.41
CA VAL A 107 15.01 -5.39 4.99
C VAL A 107 14.39 -6.31 3.93
N ILE A 108 14.23 -5.86 2.68
CA ILE A 108 13.75 -6.73 1.59
C ILE A 108 14.70 -7.93 1.41
N VAL A 109 16.00 -7.67 1.32
CA VAL A 109 17.01 -8.72 1.12
C VAL A 109 17.07 -9.66 2.32
N ALA A 110 17.06 -9.12 3.54
CA ALA A 110 17.03 -9.95 4.74
C ALA A 110 15.79 -10.85 4.81
N SER A 111 14.63 -10.33 4.41
CA SER A 111 13.38 -11.10 4.35
C SER A 111 13.43 -12.19 3.28
N ALA A 112 14.01 -11.90 2.11
CA ALA A 112 14.20 -12.88 1.05
C ALA A 112 15.14 -14.01 1.48
N VAL A 113 16.25 -13.68 2.13
CA VAL A 113 17.18 -14.67 2.69
C VAL A 113 16.47 -15.51 3.77
N PHE A 114 15.68 -14.88 4.63
CA PHE A 114 14.92 -15.59 5.65
C PHE A 114 13.94 -16.60 5.05
N ILE A 115 13.15 -16.21 4.03
CA ILE A 115 12.24 -17.14 3.35
C ILE A 115 13.02 -18.28 2.70
N TRP A 116 14.14 -17.98 2.02
CA TRP A 116 14.88 -18.99 1.27
C TRP A 116 15.58 -20.03 2.16
N ILE A 117 16.02 -19.65 3.36
CA ILE A 117 16.64 -20.60 4.30
C ILE A 117 15.60 -21.49 4.99
N ASN A 118 14.35 -21.02 5.09
CA ASN A 118 13.26 -21.75 5.73
C ASN A 118 12.60 -22.77 4.79
N ILE A 119 11.71 -23.58 5.37
CA ILE A 119 10.89 -24.53 4.62
C ILE A 119 10.00 -23.75 3.65
N THR A 120 9.91 -24.22 2.40
CA THR A 120 9.03 -23.67 1.36
C THR A 120 7.61 -23.49 1.91
N PRO A 121 7.03 -22.27 1.80
CA PRO A 121 5.67 -22.00 2.25
C PRO A 121 4.66 -22.92 1.55
N ASN A 122 3.76 -23.53 2.32
CA ASN A 122 2.57 -24.18 1.75
C ASN A 122 1.43 -23.17 1.61
N GLU A 123 0.33 -23.58 0.96
CA GLU A 123 -0.84 -22.72 0.74
C GLU A 123 -1.38 -22.08 2.02
N ARG A 124 -1.44 -22.85 3.12
CA ARG A 124 -1.90 -22.34 4.41
C ARG A 124 -0.97 -21.28 4.98
N THR A 125 0.34 -21.46 4.84
CA THR A 125 1.33 -20.46 5.26
C THR A 125 1.18 -19.16 4.46
N LEU A 126 0.98 -19.26 3.15
CA LEU A 126 0.77 -18.09 2.28
C LEU A 126 -0.51 -17.33 2.64
N GLU A 127 -1.60 -18.05 2.89
CA GLU A 127 -2.86 -17.47 3.35
C GLU A 127 -2.67 -16.71 4.67
N VAL A 128 -1.95 -17.30 5.64
CA VAL A 128 -1.64 -16.65 6.92
C VAL A 128 -0.78 -15.40 6.72
N ILE A 129 0.24 -15.45 5.86
CA ILE A 129 1.09 -14.29 5.56
C ILE A 129 0.25 -13.16 4.95
N ASN A 130 -0.64 -13.48 4.01
CA ASN A 130 -1.54 -12.50 3.38
C ASN A 130 -2.55 -11.92 4.39
N ILE A 131 -3.11 -12.73 5.30
CA ILE A 131 -3.97 -12.23 6.39
C ILE A 131 -3.20 -11.24 7.29
N VAL A 132 -1.95 -11.56 7.65
CA VAL A 132 -1.10 -10.68 8.47
C VAL A 132 -0.82 -9.37 7.74
N GLU A 133 -0.48 -9.43 6.46
CA GLU A 133 -0.29 -8.26 5.60
C GLU A 133 -1.55 -7.38 5.58
N ASN A 134 -2.71 -7.96 5.22
CA ASN A 134 -3.97 -7.23 5.12
C ASN A 134 -4.41 -6.65 6.48
N THR A 135 -4.10 -7.34 7.57
CA THR A 135 -4.31 -6.83 8.94
C THR A 135 -3.48 -5.57 9.19
N ASN A 136 -2.18 -5.59 8.83
CA ASN A 136 -1.33 -4.41 8.94
C ASN A 136 -1.86 -3.25 8.12
N TRP A 137 -2.29 -3.49 6.88
CA TRP A 137 -2.92 -2.48 6.02
C TRP A 137 -4.14 -1.85 6.68
N VAL A 138 -5.06 -2.66 7.22
CA VAL A 138 -6.30 -2.16 7.86
C VAL A 138 -5.99 -1.26 9.06
N PHE A 139 -5.15 -1.72 10.00
CA PHE A 139 -4.85 -0.96 11.20
C PHE A 139 -4.02 0.30 10.90
N LEU A 140 -2.98 0.17 10.09
CA LEU A 140 -2.11 1.30 9.75
C LEU A 140 -2.80 2.31 8.85
N SER A 141 -3.78 1.91 8.03
CA SER A 141 -4.60 2.88 7.29
C SER A 141 -5.39 3.78 8.24
N LEU A 142 -6.00 3.23 9.30
CA LEU A 142 -6.72 4.02 10.31
C LEU A 142 -5.77 4.95 11.08
N ILE A 143 -4.60 4.44 11.47
CA ILE A 143 -3.57 5.23 12.16
C ILE A 143 -3.09 6.38 11.26
N ASN A 144 -2.81 6.09 9.99
CA ASN A 144 -2.38 7.11 9.02
C ASN A 144 -3.45 8.15 8.77
N ILE A 145 -4.74 7.77 8.68
CA ILE A 145 -5.84 8.74 8.58
C ILE A 145 -5.81 9.73 9.76
N ASP A 146 -5.68 9.23 10.99
CA ASP A 146 -5.61 10.10 12.18
C ASP A 146 -4.36 11.00 12.17
N LEU A 147 -3.21 10.43 11.82
CA LEU A 147 -1.94 11.14 11.78
C LEU A 147 -1.92 12.24 10.71
N ILE A 148 -2.42 11.93 9.52
CA ILE A 148 -2.57 12.88 8.40
C ILE A 148 -3.57 13.96 8.75
N ARG A 149 -4.67 13.64 9.43
CA ARG A 149 -5.61 14.65 9.93
C ARG A 149 -4.91 15.61 10.88
N LYS A 150 -4.09 15.12 11.81
CA LYS A 150 -3.31 15.97 12.72
C LYS A 150 -2.30 16.84 11.97
N ILE A 151 -1.60 16.28 10.97
CA ILE A 151 -0.71 17.05 10.09
C ILE A 151 -1.49 18.16 9.38
N TYR A 152 -2.61 17.82 8.75
CA TYR A 152 -3.45 18.75 8.01
C TYR A 152 -3.84 19.96 8.87
N VAL A 153 -4.25 19.73 10.13
CA VAL A 153 -4.58 20.81 11.07
C VAL A 153 -3.36 21.68 11.37
N ASN A 154 -2.18 21.09 11.57
CA ASN A 154 -0.94 21.84 11.85
C ASN A 154 -0.50 22.73 10.68
N ILE A 155 -0.76 22.32 9.45
CA ILE A 155 -0.29 23.01 8.23
C ILE A 155 -1.42 23.61 7.40
N GLN A 156 -2.61 23.81 7.98
CA GLN A 156 -3.83 24.15 7.24
C GLN A 156 -3.69 25.35 6.29
N ASP A 157 -2.90 26.34 6.69
CA ASP A 157 -2.65 27.58 5.92
C ASP A 157 -1.63 27.40 4.80
N SER A 158 -0.97 26.24 4.73
CA SER A 158 0.01 25.92 3.70
C SER A 158 -0.67 25.44 2.42
N PRO A 159 -0.19 25.82 1.22
CA PRO A 159 -0.73 25.32 -0.06
C PRO A 159 -0.75 23.80 -0.19
N ILE A 160 0.16 23.09 0.50
CA ILE A 160 0.26 21.62 0.46
C ILE A 160 -0.76 20.91 1.37
N SER A 161 -1.49 21.63 2.23
CA SER A 161 -2.45 21.03 3.18
C SER A 161 -3.53 20.22 2.46
N LYS A 162 -3.99 20.70 1.30
CA LYS A 162 -4.96 19.98 0.46
C LYS A 162 -4.43 18.64 -0.06
N GLY A 163 -3.12 18.53 -0.26
CA GLY A 163 -2.48 17.25 -0.62
C GLY A 163 -2.52 16.26 0.54
N PHE A 164 -2.34 16.70 1.78
CA PHE A 164 -2.54 15.86 2.96
C PHE A 164 -4.00 15.45 3.13
N ALA A 165 -4.95 16.36 2.92
CA ALA A 165 -6.37 15.99 2.91
C ALA A 165 -6.67 14.91 1.85
N ALA A 166 -6.05 14.98 0.67
CA ALA A 166 -6.18 13.95 -0.35
C ALA A 166 -5.64 12.59 0.11
N PHE A 167 -4.53 12.55 0.88
CA PHE A 167 -4.05 11.30 1.47
C PHE A 167 -5.02 10.66 2.48
N ILE A 168 -5.88 11.43 3.15
CA ILE A 168 -6.95 10.85 3.99
C ILE A 168 -7.88 9.98 3.14
N PHE A 169 -8.28 10.48 1.97
CA PHE A 169 -9.12 9.72 1.04
C PHE A 169 -8.38 8.51 0.47
N VAL A 170 -7.09 8.65 0.14
CA VAL A 170 -6.23 7.52 -0.28
C VAL A 170 -6.31 6.38 0.74
N PHE A 171 -6.05 6.66 2.03
CA PHE A 171 -6.08 5.62 3.06
C PHE A 171 -7.49 5.11 3.35
N ALA A 172 -8.54 5.91 3.17
CA ALA A 172 -9.91 5.43 3.25
C ALA A 172 -10.22 4.42 2.15
N PHE A 173 -9.75 4.65 0.91
CA PHE A 173 -9.92 3.72 -0.19
C PHE A 173 -9.05 2.45 -0.04
N ILE A 174 -7.82 2.60 0.45
CA ILE A 174 -6.96 1.45 0.78
C ILE A 174 -7.59 0.61 1.91
N PHE A 175 -8.17 1.25 2.93
CA PHE A 175 -8.91 0.55 3.98
C PHE A 175 -10.09 -0.24 3.41
N LEU A 176 -10.86 0.32 2.49
CA LEU A 176 -11.95 -0.40 1.82
C LEU A 176 -11.41 -1.57 0.99
N TRP A 177 -10.32 -1.37 0.26
CA TRP A 177 -9.68 -2.40 -0.55
C TRP A 177 -9.19 -3.56 0.32
N LYS A 178 -8.16 -3.32 1.15
CA LYS A 178 -7.49 -4.35 1.95
C LYS A 178 -8.35 -4.87 3.10
N GLY A 179 -9.25 -4.05 3.62
CA GLY A 179 -10.23 -4.47 4.62
C GLY A 179 -11.28 -5.43 4.08
N SER A 180 -11.73 -5.24 2.84
CA SER A 180 -12.65 -6.19 2.20
C SER A 180 -11.96 -7.51 1.88
N GLU A 181 -10.70 -7.47 1.44
CA GLU A 181 -9.87 -8.65 1.23
C GLU A 181 -9.63 -9.42 2.54
N LEU A 182 -9.26 -8.71 3.62
CA LEU A 182 -9.13 -9.30 4.95
C LEU A 182 -10.41 -9.99 5.41
N TYR A 183 -11.56 -9.34 5.20
CA TYR A 183 -12.86 -9.88 5.58
C TYR A 183 -13.19 -11.17 4.82
N ILE A 184 -12.86 -11.24 3.52
CA ILE A 184 -13.01 -12.47 2.74
C ILE A 184 -12.14 -13.58 3.32
N ASN A 185 -10.86 -13.29 3.59
CA ASN A 185 -9.89 -14.30 4.02
C ASN A 185 -10.17 -14.83 5.43
N VAL A 186 -10.46 -13.95 6.40
CA VAL A 186 -10.69 -14.34 7.80
C VAL A 186 -11.94 -15.21 7.97
N TYR A 187 -12.98 -14.96 7.19
CA TYR A 187 -14.23 -15.72 7.25
C TYR A 187 -14.33 -16.82 6.19
N SER A 188 -13.28 -17.00 5.36
CA SER A 188 -13.28 -17.94 4.22
C SER A 188 -14.55 -17.80 3.36
N LEU A 189 -14.94 -16.55 3.07
CA LEU A 189 -16.21 -16.25 2.40
C LEU A 189 -16.27 -16.77 0.97
N ASP A 190 -15.12 -16.93 0.33
CA ASP A 190 -14.96 -17.57 -0.96
C ASP A 190 -15.42 -19.03 -0.93
N ALA A 191 -14.97 -19.80 0.06
CA ALA A 191 -15.32 -21.21 0.23
C ALA A 191 -16.81 -21.37 0.60
N LEU A 192 -17.33 -20.50 1.46
CA LEU A 192 -18.75 -20.48 1.84
C LEU A 192 -19.64 -20.07 0.65
N ALA A 193 -19.23 -19.07 -0.14
CA ALA A 193 -19.93 -18.66 -1.34
C ALA A 193 -19.97 -19.77 -2.40
N ALA A 194 -18.89 -20.55 -2.55
CA ALA A 194 -18.86 -21.70 -3.45
C ALA A 194 -19.86 -22.79 -3.06
N GLN A 195 -20.20 -22.88 -1.77
CA GLN A 195 -21.24 -23.78 -1.24
C GLN A 195 -22.66 -23.18 -1.32
N GLY A 196 -22.79 -21.95 -1.84
CA GLY A 196 -24.07 -21.24 -1.95
C GLY A 196 -24.44 -20.43 -0.70
N GLU A 197 -23.58 -20.38 0.31
CA GLU A 197 -23.81 -19.64 1.55
C GLU A 197 -23.29 -18.20 1.45
N TYR A 198 -23.97 -17.26 2.10
CA TYR A 198 -23.53 -15.86 2.24
C TYR A 198 -23.10 -15.13 0.93
N LEU A 199 -23.61 -15.55 -0.23
CA LEU A 199 -23.29 -15.00 -1.55
C LEU A 199 -23.36 -13.47 -1.62
N GLY A 200 -24.36 -12.86 -0.97
CA GLY A 200 -24.51 -11.40 -0.92
C GLY A 200 -23.36 -10.70 -0.19
N ARG A 201 -22.84 -11.29 0.90
CA ARG A 201 -21.71 -10.74 1.66
C ARG A 201 -20.41 -10.86 0.88
N TYR A 202 -20.19 -12.02 0.27
CA TYR A 202 -19.03 -12.25 -0.59
C TYR A 202 -19.02 -11.27 -1.78
N THR A 203 -20.14 -11.16 -2.49
CA THR A 203 -20.28 -10.27 -3.64
C THR A 203 -20.06 -8.81 -3.27
N LEU A 204 -20.65 -8.34 -2.17
CA LEU A 204 -20.42 -6.98 -1.66
C LEU A 204 -18.94 -6.75 -1.34
N SER A 205 -18.29 -7.71 -0.68
CA SER A 205 -16.88 -7.61 -0.31
C SER A 205 -15.98 -7.55 -1.55
N ILE A 206 -16.28 -8.33 -2.59
CA ILE A 206 -15.59 -8.23 -3.88
C ILE A 206 -15.77 -6.84 -4.50
N TYR A 207 -16.99 -6.30 -4.54
CA TYR A 207 -17.20 -4.94 -5.06
C TYR A 207 -16.45 -3.87 -4.27
N CYS A 208 -16.48 -3.94 -2.93
CA CYS A 208 -15.73 -3.01 -2.08
C CYS A 208 -14.21 -3.14 -2.29
N LYS A 209 -13.71 -4.36 -2.49
CA LYS A 209 -12.31 -4.63 -2.81
C LYS A 209 -11.90 -3.96 -4.13
N GLU A 210 -12.62 -4.23 -5.21
CA GLU A 210 -12.28 -3.74 -6.56
C GLU A 210 -12.45 -2.21 -6.66
N ILE A 211 -13.57 -1.66 -6.16
CA ILE A 211 -13.82 -0.22 -6.19
C ILE A 211 -12.81 0.52 -5.31
N GLY A 212 -12.50 -0.02 -4.13
CA GLY A 212 -11.48 0.52 -3.23
C GLY A 212 -10.12 0.60 -3.93
N ASN A 213 -9.72 -0.46 -4.65
CA ASN A 213 -8.45 -0.51 -5.37
C ASN A 213 -8.37 0.56 -6.48
N VAL A 214 -9.42 0.66 -7.32
CA VAL A 214 -9.49 1.68 -8.39
C VAL A 214 -9.38 3.09 -7.81
N LEU A 215 -10.16 3.39 -6.78
CA LEU A 215 -10.18 4.71 -6.15
C LEU A 215 -8.86 5.02 -5.44
N ALA A 216 -8.22 4.02 -4.82
CA ALA A 216 -6.89 4.15 -4.24
C ALA A 216 -5.86 4.52 -5.31
N GLY A 217 -5.75 3.76 -6.41
CA GLY A 217 -4.79 4.07 -7.48
C GLY A 217 -4.97 5.46 -8.07
N LEU A 218 -6.22 5.86 -8.36
CA LEU A 218 -6.55 7.18 -8.88
C LEU A 218 -6.19 8.30 -7.90
N SER A 219 -6.55 8.13 -6.63
CA SER A 219 -6.29 9.14 -5.60
C SER A 219 -4.80 9.28 -5.27
N VAL A 220 -4.03 8.19 -5.26
CA VAL A 220 -2.56 8.23 -5.07
C VAL A 220 -1.92 9.02 -6.20
N GLY A 221 -2.20 8.64 -7.45
CA GLY A 221 -1.65 9.33 -8.63
C GLY A 221 -2.00 10.81 -8.65
N GLY A 222 -3.27 11.15 -8.43
CA GLY A 222 -3.74 12.53 -8.35
C GLY A 222 -3.07 13.34 -7.23
N THR A 223 -2.89 12.73 -6.05
CA THR A 223 -2.25 13.38 -4.90
C THR A 223 -0.79 13.70 -5.17
N PHE A 224 -0.02 12.75 -5.70
CA PHE A 224 1.39 12.98 -6.00
C PHE A 224 1.59 13.95 -7.17
N LEU A 225 0.75 13.92 -8.20
CA LEU A 225 0.79 14.93 -9.27
C LEU A 225 0.52 16.33 -8.74
N TYR A 226 -0.47 16.47 -7.86
CA TYR A 226 -0.80 17.74 -7.20
C TYR A 226 0.38 18.26 -6.37
N LEU A 227 0.97 17.41 -5.53
CA LEU A 227 2.11 17.77 -4.68
C LEU A 227 3.36 18.07 -5.51
N ALA A 228 3.63 17.30 -6.57
CA ALA A 228 4.75 17.54 -7.48
C ALA A 228 4.67 18.91 -8.16
N LYS A 229 3.45 19.39 -8.44
CA LYS A 229 3.24 20.74 -9.00
C LYS A 229 3.51 21.85 -7.98
N LEU A 230 3.24 21.62 -6.69
CA LEU A 230 3.38 22.62 -5.64
C LEU A 230 4.79 22.72 -5.04
N LEU A 231 5.52 21.61 -5.05
CA LEU A 231 6.83 21.49 -4.41
C LEU A 231 8.01 21.60 -5.40
N ARG A 232 7.71 21.84 -6.67
CA ARG A 232 8.68 22.29 -7.69
C ARG A 232 8.63 23.81 -7.81
#